data_AF-A0A9Q0DRH3-F1
#
_entry.id   AF-A0A9Q0DRH3-F1
#
_cell.length_a   1.000
_cell.length_b   1.000
_cell.length_c   1.000
_cell.angle_alpha   90.00
_cell.angle_beta   90.00
_cell.angle_gamma   90.00
#
_symmetry.space_group_name_H-M   'P 1'
#
loop_
_entity.id
_entity.type
_entity.pdbx_description
1 polymer ?
#
loop_
_entity_poly.entity_id
_entity_poly.type
_entity_poly.pdbx_seq_one_letter_code
_entity_poly.pdbx_strand_id
1 'polypeptide(L)'
;MMCRYTQKTLSSLLACCSVLSMCSVLLRADGTESRAAPPREPCATCGFRAPEQSERSMDVDFLEAVKRHILNRLQMRERPNITHPIPKAAMVTALRRLHAGKVREDGRVEIPSFDGQAAYSNEIQEESSEIISFAESGNYESSLIIDRSHHNRA
;
A
#
# COMPACT_ATOMS: atom_id res chain seq x y z
N MET A 1 32.29 46.98 -35.96
CA MET A 1 33.15 46.12 -35.10
C MET A 1 32.34 45.18 -34.17
N MET A 2 31.14 44.72 -34.55
CA MET A 2 30.34 43.79 -33.70
C MET A 2 30.32 42.32 -34.16
N CYS A 3 30.89 41.98 -35.33
CA CYS A 3 30.90 40.58 -35.82
C CYS A 3 31.97 39.66 -35.20
N ARG A 4 33.03 40.20 -34.60
CA ARG A 4 34.10 39.35 -34.01
C ARG A 4 33.78 38.89 -32.59
N TYR A 5 32.85 39.55 -31.91
CA TYR A 5 32.43 39.18 -30.56
C TYR A 5 31.46 38.00 -30.60
N THR A 6 30.49 38.03 -31.52
CA THR A 6 29.53 36.94 -31.73
C THR A 6 30.17 35.65 -32.26
N GLN A 7 31.22 35.76 -33.08
CA GLN A 7 31.99 34.60 -33.55
C GLN A 7 32.79 33.93 -32.43
N LYS A 8 33.36 34.72 -31.51
CA LYS A 8 34.08 34.20 -30.33
C LYS A 8 33.13 33.55 -29.32
N THR A 9 31.94 34.09 -29.11
CA THR A 9 30.94 33.50 -28.21
C THR A 9 30.39 32.19 -28.76
N LEU A 10 30.13 32.11 -30.08
CA LEU A 10 29.67 30.87 -30.73
C LEU A 10 30.72 29.75 -30.69
N SER A 11 31.99 30.08 -30.92
CA SER A 11 33.08 29.10 -30.83
C SER A 11 33.28 28.57 -29.40
N SER A 12 33.12 29.44 -28.39
CA SER A 12 33.19 29.05 -26.97
C SER A 12 32.03 28.12 -26.59
N LEU A 13 30.81 28.44 -27.02
CA LEU A 13 29.62 27.60 -26.74
C LEU A 13 29.74 26.21 -27.38
N LEU A 14 30.21 26.12 -28.63
CA LEU A 14 30.43 24.84 -29.31
C LEU A 14 31.50 23.98 -28.61
N ALA A 15 32.58 24.61 -28.12
CA ALA A 15 33.62 23.92 -27.36
C ALA A 15 33.13 23.44 -25.99
N CYS A 16 32.34 24.25 -25.27
CA CYS A 16 31.75 23.82 -23.99
C CYS A 16 30.79 22.63 -24.17
N CYS A 17 29.96 22.63 -25.21
CA CYS A 17 29.03 21.54 -25.47
C CYS A 17 29.73 20.20 -25.77
N SER A 18 30.84 20.22 -26.51
CA SER A 18 31.59 18.99 -26.80
C SER A 18 32.27 18.43 -25.55
N VAL A 19 32.80 19.29 -24.68
CA VAL A 19 33.43 18.88 -23.41
C VAL A 19 32.38 18.31 -22.43
N LEU A 20 31.20 18.92 -22.33
CA LEU A 20 30.11 18.41 -21.48
C LEU A 20 29.56 17.07 -21.97
N SER A 21 29.39 16.92 -23.29
CA SER A 21 28.96 15.66 -23.91
C SER A 21 29.99 14.55 -23.65
N MET A 22 31.28 14.81 -23.88
CA MET A 22 32.36 13.87 -23.60
C MET A 22 32.47 13.53 -22.10
N CYS A 23 32.31 14.49 -21.19
CA CYS A 23 32.27 14.22 -19.75
C CYS A 23 31.14 13.26 -19.38
N SER A 24 29.95 13.43 -19.97
CA SER A 24 28.80 12.56 -19.68
C SER A 24 28.93 11.16 -20.28
N VAL A 25 29.72 10.98 -21.34
CA VAL A 25 30.06 9.66 -21.92
C VAL A 25 31.16 8.97 -21.10
N LEU A 26 32.19 9.70 -20.67
CA LEU A 26 33.27 9.16 -19.85
C LEU A 26 32.79 8.77 -18.44
N LEU A 27 31.86 9.53 -17.85
CA LEU A 27 31.26 9.18 -16.55
C LEU A 27 30.29 7.98 -16.63
N ARG A 28 29.88 7.57 -17.85
CA ARG A 28 29.08 6.36 -18.09
C ARG A 28 29.92 5.10 -18.35
N ALA A 29 31.23 5.24 -18.50
CA ALA A 29 32.12 4.12 -18.83
C ALA A 29 32.76 3.43 -17.60
N ASP A 30 32.68 4.02 -16.40
CA ASP A 30 33.34 3.53 -15.19
C ASP A 30 32.32 3.16 -14.08
N GLY A 31 31.42 2.22 -14.41
CA GLY A 31 30.33 1.86 -13.50
C GLY A 31 29.67 0.51 -13.78
N THR A 32 30.37 -0.44 -14.41
CA THR A 32 29.97 -1.85 -14.43
C THR A 32 30.62 -2.58 -13.26
N GLU A 33 30.32 -2.17 -12.02
CA GLU A 33 30.48 -3.09 -10.90
C GLU A 33 29.20 -3.92 -10.83
N SER A 34 29.21 -5.01 -11.60
CA SER A 34 28.29 -6.13 -11.47
C SER A 34 28.49 -6.74 -10.08
N ARG A 35 27.89 -6.13 -9.07
CA ARG A 35 27.72 -6.72 -7.76
C ARG A 35 26.64 -7.77 -7.90
N ALA A 36 27.08 -9.00 -8.19
CA ALA A 36 26.27 -10.20 -8.04
C ALA A 36 25.53 -10.11 -6.70
N ALA A 37 24.22 -9.88 -6.78
CA ALA A 37 23.35 -9.94 -5.63
C ALA A 37 23.46 -11.37 -5.06
N PRO A 38 23.64 -11.54 -3.74
CA PRO A 38 23.59 -12.87 -3.14
C PRO A 38 22.25 -13.53 -3.50
N PRO A 39 22.20 -14.87 -3.61
CA PRO A 39 20.96 -15.59 -3.88
C PRO A 39 19.91 -15.12 -2.87
N ARG A 40 18.77 -14.68 -3.40
CA ARG A 40 17.67 -14.16 -2.59
C ARG A 40 17.16 -15.31 -1.72
N GLU A 41 17.64 -15.39 -0.49
CA GLU A 41 17.06 -16.28 0.50
C GLU A 41 15.58 -15.91 0.63
N PRO A 42 14.66 -16.90 0.63
CA PRO A 42 13.24 -16.64 0.74
C PRO A 42 12.99 -15.90 2.05
N CYS A 43 12.45 -14.68 1.97
CA CYS A 43 12.26 -13.91 3.19
C CYS A 43 11.16 -14.57 4.02
N ALA A 44 11.50 -15.05 5.21
CA ALA A 44 10.59 -15.80 6.08
C ALA A 44 9.31 -15.02 6.48
N THR A 45 9.28 -13.70 6.23
CA THR A 45 8.14 -12.81 6.49
C THR A 45 7.24 -12.61 5.27
N CYS A 46 7.79 -12.75 4.06
CA CYS A 46 7.06 -12.65 2.80
C CYS A 46 6.87 -14.07 2.29
N GLY A 47 5.77 -14.73 2.69
CA GLY A 47 5.49 -16.14 2.41
C GLY A 47 5.33 -16.55 0.94
N PHE A 48 5.96 -15.86 0.00
CA PHE A 48 5.99 -16.20 -1.41
C PHE A 48 7.02 -17.29 -1.66
N ARG A 49 6.57 -18.54 -1.60
CA ARG A 49 7.26 -19.69 -2.22
C ARG A 49 7.10 -19.54 -3.73
N ALA A 50 8.19 -19.57 -4.49
CA ALA A 50 8.17 -19.36 -5.94
C ALA A 50 7.31 -20.42 -6.65
N PRO A 51 6.21 -20.06 -7.35
CA PRO A 51 5.44 -20.98 -8.20
C PRO A 51 6.13 -21.18 -9.55
N GLU A 52 5.68 -22.13 -10.37
CA GLU A 52 6.31 -22.55 -11.63
C GLU A 52 6.28 -21.47 -12.74
N GLN A 53 7.23 -21.53 -13.68
CA GLN A 53 7.73 -20.39 -14.49
C GLN A 53 6.72 -19.64 -15.38
N SER A 54 5.59 -20.25 -15.79
CA SER A 54 4.61 -19.58 -16.65
C SER A 54 3.51 -18.85 -15.86
N GLU A 55 3.24 -19.27 -14.63
CA GLU A 55 2.36 -18.57 -13.69
C GLU A 55 3.08 -17.37 -13.04
N ARG A 56 4.43 -17.37 -13.05
CA ARG A 56 5.25 -16.28 -12.55
C ARG A 56 5.07 -14.96 -13.30
N SER A 57 4.88 -14.96 -14.61
CA SER A 57 4.81 -13.70 -15.37
C SER A 57 3.50 -12.95 -15.08
N MET A 58 2.37 -13.66 -15.09
CA MET A 58 1.06 -13.08 -14.75
C MET A 58 0.99 -12.64 -13.29
N ASP A 59 1.58 -13.42 -12.36
CA ASP A 59 1.68 -13.03 -10.94
C ASP A 59 2.58 -11.81 -10.75
N VAL A 60 3.70 -11.70 -11.48
CA VAL A 60 4.58 -10.52 -11.40
C VAL A 60 3.90 -9.26 -11.93
N ASP A 61 3.20 -9.33 -13.06
CA ASP A 61 2.46 -8.21 -13.63
C ASP A 61 1.32 -7.77 -12.70
N PHE A 62 0.59 -8.72 -12.11
CA PHE A 62 -0.43 -8.45 -11.11
C PHE A 62 0.17 -7.78 -9.86
N LEU A 63 1.28 -8.32 -9.33
CA LEU A 63 1.98 -7.75 -8.18
C LEU A 63 2.50 -6.34 -8.47
N GLU A 64 2.97 -6.06 -9.68
CA GLU A 64 3.36 -4.71 -10.09
C GLU A 64 2.15 -3.78 -10.16
N ALA A 65 1.04 -4.22 -10.75
CA ALA A 65 -0.20 -3.46 -10.80
C ALA A 65 -0.72 -3.11 -9.39
N VAL A 66 -0.69 -4.07 -8.46
CA VAL A 66 -1.08 -3.85 -7.06
C VAL A 66 -0.14 -2.87 -6.36
N LYS A 67 1.18 -2.98 -6.56
CA LYS A 67 2.14 -2.00 -6.01
C LYS A 67 1.85 -0.58 -6.52
N ARG A 68 1.60 -0.43 -7.82
CA ARG A 68 1.23 0.87 -8.42
C ARG A 68 -0.10 1.37 -7.88
N HIS A 69 -1.08 0.48 -7.72
CA HIS A 69 -2.37 0.80 -7.13
C HIS A 69 -2.22 1.33 -5.70
N ILE A 70 -1.46 0.63 -4.85
CA ILE A 70 -1.18 1.06 -3.46
C ILE A 70 -0.52 2.44 -3.44
N LEU A 71 0.54 2.66 -4.25
CA LEU A 71 1.21 3.95 -4.32
C LEU A 71 0.27 5.07 -4.75
N ASN A 72 -0.61 4.82 -5.74
CA ASN A 72 -1.60 5.78 -6.19
C ASN A 72 -2.62 6.11 -5.08
N ARG A 73 -3.14 5.11 -4.37
CA ARG A 73 -4.08 5.32 -3.24
C ARG A 73 -3.44 6.09 -2.08
N LEU A 74 -2.14 5.92 -1.88
CA LEU A 74 -1.35 6.69 -0.90
C LEU A 74 -0.89 8.05 -1.44
N GLN A 75 -1.24 8.42 -2.68
CA GLN A 75 -0.80 9.65 -3.36
C GLN A 75 0.72 9.79 -3.44
N MET A 76 1.41 8.66 -3.59
CA MET A 76 2.86 8.56 -3.66
C MET A 76 3.32 8.24 -5.08
N ARG A 77 4.40 8.88 -5.52
CA ARG A 77 4.99 8.61 -6.85
C ARG A 77 5.83 7.34 -6.87
N GLU A 78 6.59 7.13 -5.80
CA GLU A 78 7.47 5.99 -5.62
C GLU A 78 7.49 5.55 -4.16
N ARG A 79 8.09 4.38 -3.91
CA ARG A 79 8.28 3.90 -2.55
C ARG A 79 9.23 4.85 -1.79
N PRO A 80 8.86 5.32 -0.59
CA PRO A 80 9.72 6.22 0.16
C PRO A 80 10.99 5.50 0.61
N ASN A 81 12.13 6.18 0.47
CA ASN A 81 13.44 5.68 0.86
C ASN A 81 13.67 5.90 2.36
N ILE A 82 13.94 4.82 3.10
CA ILE A 82 14.23 4.87 4.54
C ILE A 82 15.74 4.78 4.73
N THR A 83 16.38 5.93 4.96
CA THR A 83 17.83 6.02 5.16
C THR A 83 18.27 5.60 6.57
N HIS A 84 17.44 5.88 7.58
CA HIS A 84 17.67 5.49 8.97
C HIS A 84 16.37 4.94 9.58
N PRO A 85 16.31 3.63 9.90
CA PRO A 85 15.11 3.05 10.48
C PRO A 85 14.94 3.54 11.92
N ILE A 86 13.69 3.84 12.27
CA ILE A 86 13.33 4.15 13.66
C ILE A 86 13.52 2.89 14.51
N PRO A 87 14.15 2.96 15.69
CA PRO A 87 14.24 1.82 16.60
C PRO A 87 12.85 1.22 16.86
N LYS A 88 12.71 -0.10 16.72
CA LYS A 88 11.41 -0.79 16.82
C LYS A 88 10.65 -0.46 18.11
N ALA A 89 11.36 -0.38 19.24
CA ALA A 89 10.77 -0.04 20.53
C ALA A 89 10.17 1.38 20.55
N ALA A 90 10.85 2.35 19.92
CA ALA A 90 10.35 3.72 19.82
C ALA A 90 9.10 3.79 18.93
N MET A 91 9.11 3.08 17.81
CA MET A 91 7.96 2.98 16.90
C MET A 91 6.75 2.36 17.61
N VAL A 92 6.92 1.21 18.27
CA VAL A 92 5.85 0.52 19.02
C VAL A 92 5.29 1.42 20.12
N THR A 93 6.15 2.10 20.85
CA THR A 93 5.74 3.02 21.93
C THR A 93 4.93 4.19 21.37
N ALA A 94 5.38 4.80 20.27
CA ALA A 94 4.66 5.89 19.62
C ALA A 94 3.28 5.42 19.12
N LEU A 95 3.21 4.29 18.41
CA LEU A 95 1.96 3.74 17.90
C LEU A 95 0.94 3.43 19.00
N ARG A 96 1.41 2.85 20.13
CA ARG A 96 0.56 2.60 21.31
C ARG A 96 0.00 3.89 21.90
N ARG A 97 0.84 4.93 22.04
CA ARG A 97 0.41 6.22 22.64
C ARG A 97 -0.50 7.04 21.73
N LEU A 98 -0.33 6.93 20.42
CA LEU A 98 -1.13 7.67 19.44
C LEU A 98 -2.47 6.99 19.12
N HIS A 99 -2.72 5.79 19.66
CA HIS A 99 -3.83 4.91 19.24
C HIS A 99 -3.89 4.68 17.72
N ALA A 100 -2.76 4.83 17.01
CA ALA A 100 -2.64 4.63 15.56
C ALA A 100 -2.29 3.17 15.20
N GLY A 101 -2.02 2.34 16.21
CA GLY A 101 -1.70 0.93 16.05
C GLY A 101 -1.73 0.19 17.39
N LYS A 102 -2.50 -0.90 17.49
CA LYS A 102 -2.50 -1.82 18.63
C LYS A 102 -1.42 -2.86 18.42
N VAL A 103 -0.37 -2.80 19.23
CA VAL A 103 0.76 -3.73 19.12
C VAL A 103 0.55 -4.93 20.03
N ARG A 104 0.43 -6.12 19.43
CA ARG A 104 0.32 -7.42 20.09
C ARG A 104 1.64 -7.84 20.75
N GLU A 105 1.58 -8.87 21.58
CA GLU A 105 2.74 -9.46 22.26
C GLU A 105 3.75 -10.11 21.29
N ASP A 106 3.29 -10.57 20.13
CA ASP A 106 4.12 -11.11 19.04
C ASP A 106 4.84 -10.02 18.21
N GLY A 107 4.66 -8.74 18.57
CA GLY A 107 5.26 -7.59 17.88
C GLY A 107 4.54 -7.17 16.60
N ARG A 108 3.41 -7.78 16.25
CA ARG A 108 2.57 -7.34 15.12
C ARG A 108 1.73 -6.13 15.52
N VAL A 109 1.55 -5.22 14.57
CA VAL A 109 0.74 -4.00 14.72
C VAL A 109 -0.60 -4.20 14.02
N GLU A 110 -1.69 -4.14 14.77
CA GLU A 110 -3.06 -4.07 14.26
C GLU A 110 -3.47 -2.59 14.14
N ILE A 111 -4.19 -2.20 13.10
CA ILE A 111 -4.64 -0.81 12.92
C ILE A 111 -6.03 -0.70 13.56
N PRO A 112 -6.20 -0.02 14.71
CA PRO A 112 -7.52 0.20 15.29
C PRO A 112 -8.32 1.13 14.38
N SER A 113 -9.59 0.78 14.13
CA SER A 113 -10.53 1.54 13.29
C SER A 113 -10.12 1.68 11.82
N PHE A 114 -9.61 0.60 11.21
CA PHE A 114 -9.51 0.56 9.75
C PHE A 114 -10.92 0.66 9.16
N ASP A 115 -11.18 1.62 8.27
CA ASP A 115 -12.51 1.88 7.69
C ASP A 115 -13.15 0.63 7.05
N GLY A 116 -12.34 -0.36 6.66
CA GLY A 116 -12.82 -1.66 6.20
C GLY A 116 -13.46 -2.55 7.29
N GLN A 117 -13.11 -2.37 8.57
CA GLN A 117 -13.80 -3.06 9.68
C GLN A 117 -15.12 -2.38 10.05
N ALA A 118 -15.23 -1.06 9.87
CA ALA A 118 -16.50 -0.37 9.99
C ALA A 118 -17.46 -0.77 8.85
N ALA A 119 -16.94 -0.99 7.63
CA ALA A 119 -17.71 -1.55 6.52
C ALA A 119 -18.26 -2.95 6.84
N TYR A 120 -17.43 -3.85 7.40
CA TYR A 120 -17.88 -5.17 7.88
C TYR A 120 -18.98 -5.06 8.95
N SER A 121 -18.90 -4.09 9.85
CA SER A 121 -19.94 -3.87 10.86
C SER A 121 -21.26 -3.36 10.26
N ASN A 122 -21.19 -2.55 9.20
CA ASN A 122 -22.36 -2.08 8.46
C ASN A 122 -23.01 -3.21 7.65
N GLU A 123 -22.22 -4.07 7.00
CA GLU A 123 -22.72 -5.25 6.29
C GLU A 123 -23.49 -6.19 7.22
N ILE A 124 -22.96 -6.45 8.42
CA ILE A 124 -23.66 -7.27 9.45
C ILE A 124 -24.96 -6.58 9.90
N GLN A 125 -24.98 -5.25 9.99
CA GLN A 125 -26.19 -4.52 10.34
C GLN A 125 -27.24 -4.56 9.22
N GLU A 126 -26.82 -4.47 7.96
CA GLU A 126 -27.69 -4.63 6.79
C GLU A 126 -28.27 -6.04 6.68
N GLU A 127 -27.54 -7.07 7.14
CA GLU A 127 -28.05 -8.44 7.21
C GLU A 127 -28.94 -8.71 8.44
N SER A 128 -28.94 -7.82 9.43
CA SER A 128 -29.76 -7.93 10.64
C SER A 128 -31.06 -7.16 10.48
N SER A 129 -32.19 -7.86 10.41
CA SER A 129 -33.51 -7.23 10.48
C SER A 129 -34.03 -7.29 11.91
N GLU A 130 -34.43 -6.13 12.45
CA GLU A 130 -35.14 -6.04 13.72
C GLU A 130 -36.64 -6.24 13.49
N ILE A 131 -37.27 -7.11 14.28
CA ILE A 131 -38.71 -7.40 14.18
C ILE A 131 -39.37 -6.95 15.49
N ILE A 132 -40.27 -5.96 15.39
CA ILE A 132 -41.08 -5.49 16.49
C ILE A 132 -42.48 -6.10 16.35
N SER A 133 -42.78 -7.12 17.15
CA SER A 133 -44.12 -7.72 17.22
C SER A 133 -44.93 -7.07 18.34
N PHE A 134 -46.12 -6.57 18.00
CA PHE A 134 -47.10 -6.14 18.99
C PHE A 134 -47.98 -7.32 19.39
N ALA A 135 -48.32 -7.40 20.66
CA ALA A 135 -49.20 -8.45 21.15
C ALA A 135 -50.66 -8.12 20.84
N GLU A 136 -51.41 -9.11 20.38
CA GLU A 136 -52.86 -9.04 20.19
C GLU A 136 -53.59 -9.61 21.41
N SER A 137 -54.74 -9.03 21.75
CA SER A 137 -55.60 -9.54 22.81
C SER A 137 -56.19 -10.90 22.41
N GLY A 138 -55.89 -11.95 23.17
CA GLY A 138 -56.45 -13.27 22.89
C GLY A 138 -57.85 -13.46 23.46
N ASN A 139 -58.45 -14.59 23.11
CA ASN A 139 -59.86 -14.90 23.34
C ASN A 139 -60.23 -15.16 24.82
N TYR A 140 -59.26 -15.10 25.73
CA TYR A 140 -59.43 -15.24 27.17
C TYR A 140 -59.00 -13.96 27.89
N GLU A 141 -59.72 -13.60 28.95
CA GLU A 141 -59.42 -12.45 29.81
C GLU A 141 -57.95 -12.52 30.26
N SER A 142 -57.15 -11.53 29.88
CA SER A 142 -55.69 -11.44 30.13
C SER A 142 -54.78 -12.30 29.24
N SER A 143 -55.21 -12.70 28.04
CA SER A 143 -54.33 -13.27 27.01
C SER A 143 -53.64 -12.20 26.17
N LEU A 144 -52.35 -12.42 25.88
CA LEU A 144 -51.62 -11.71 24.83
C LEU A 144 -50.96 -12.72 23.89
N ILE A 145 -51.28 -12.64 22.59
CA ILE A 145 -50.74 -13.51 21.54
C ILE A 145 -49.70 -12.71 20.76
N ILE A 146 -48.52 -13.28 20.57
CA ILE A 146 -47.45 -12.69 19.75
C ILE A 146 -47.31 -13.52 18.48
N ASP A 147 -47.80 -13.00 17.37
CA ASP A 147 -47.54 -13.61 16.07
C ASP A 147 -46.11 -13.31 15.63
N ARG A 148 -45.34 -14.38 15.42
CA ARG A 148 -43.96 -14.28 14.94
C ARG A 148 -43.99 -14.21 13.41
N SER A 149 -43.66 -13.05 12.87
CA SER A 149 -43.53 -12.88 11.43
C SER A 149 -42.44 -13.80 10.88
N HIS A 150 -42.81 -14.73 10.00
CA HIS A 150 -41.87 -15.60 9.27
C HIS A 150 -41.31 -14.83 8.07
N HIS A 151 -40.11 -14.29 8.22
CA HIS A 151 -39.37 -13.73 7.10
C HIS A 151 -38.74 -14.89 6.30
N ASN A 152 -39.38 -15.31 5.20
CA ASN A 152 -38.84 -16.34 4.31
C ASN A 152 -37.77 -15.69 3.42
N ARG A 153 -36.50 -15.96 3.69
CA ARG A 153 -35.37 -15.48 2.87
C ARG A 153 -35.29 -16.37 1.63
N ALA A 154 -35.61 -15.81 0.46
CA ALA A 154 -35.39 -16.45 -0.84
C ALA A 154 -33.91 -16.42 -1.24
#